data_AF-A0A259NDD6-F1
#
_entry.id   AF-A0A259NDD6-F1
#
_cell.length_a   1.000
_cell.length_b   1.000
_cell.length_c   1.000
_cell.angle_alpha   90.00
_cell.angle_beta   90.00
_cell.angle_gamma   90.00
#
_symmetry.space_group_name_H-M   'P 1'
#
loop_
_entity.id
_entity.type
_entity.pdbx_description
1 polymer ?
#
loop_
_entity_poly.entity_id
_entity_poly.type
_entity_poly.pdbx_seq_one_letter_code
_entity_poly.pdbx_strand_id
1 'polypeptide(L)'
;MRMLHLCFTALLSVLAATSAVAADPYLIDQRDPAYQKSIEHLARAAQALAVARKEMAKAEGAYQLPGLNVQQMQEQLRPLEDTLAVLLAPEKKRMAHQTLVPDGIFFTPLNSGD
;
A
#
# COMPACT_ATOMS: atom_id res chain seq x y z
N MET A 1 11.72 47.28 22.33
CA MET A 1 11.96 45.81 22.35
C MET A 1 10.73 44.99 21.92
N ARG A 2 9.47 45.41 22.14
CA ARG A 2 8.25 44.63 21.77
C ARG A 2 7.94 44.51 20.26
N MET A 3 8.31 45.49 19.44
CA MET A 3 8.02 45.48 17.99
C MET A 3 8.86 44.44 17.20
N LEU A 4 10.07 44.11 17.68
CA LEU A 4 10.96 43.17 16.97
C LEU A 4 10.45 41.72 17.04
N HIS A 5 9.77 41.35 18.13
CA HIS A 5 9.20 40.00 18.31
C HIS A 5 7.98 39.75 17.42
N LEU A 6 7.20 40.78 17.09
CA LEU A 6 6.03 40.66 16.23
C LEU A 6 6.41 40.42 14.75
N CYS A 7 7.51 41.00 14.27
CA CYS A 7 8.00 40.74 12.92
C CYS A 7 8.60 39.34 12.78
N PHE A 8 9.26 38.82 13.83
CA PHE A 8 9.91 37.51 13.79
C PHE A 8 8.90 36.35 13.78
N THR A 9 7.78 36.48 14.49
CA THR A 9 6.70 35.48 14.47
C THR A 9 5.90 35.51 13.17
N ALA A 10 5.72 36.68 12.56
CA ALA A 10 5.07 36.82 11.26
C ALA A 10 5.90 36.23 10.11
N LEU A 11 7.24 36.30 10.18
CA LEU A 11 8.11 35.66 9.19
C LEU A 11 8.07 34.13 9.28
N LEU A 12 7.97 33.60 10.51
CA LEU A 12 7.94 32.15 10.76
C LEU A 12 6.62 31.51 10.28
N SER A 13 5.49 32.21 10.40
CA SER A 13 4.19 31.72 9.91
C SER A 13 4.09 31.72 8.38
N VAL A 14 4.75 32.65 7.69
CA VAL A 14 4.85 32.67 6.22
C VAL A 14 5.74 31.54 5.70
N LEU A 15 6.83 31.19 6.39
CA LEU A 15 7.63 30.01 6.04
C LEU A 15 6.89 28.68 6.29
N ALA A 16 6.10 28.58 7.37
CA ALA A 16 5.29 27.39 7.63
C ALA A 16 4.12 27.22 6.64
N ALA A 17 3.62 28.30 6.05
CA ALA A 17 2.57 28.26 5.04
C ALA A 17 3.08 27.86 3.64
N THR A 18 4.39 27.96 3.38
CA THR A 18 5.01 27.60 2.09
C THR A 18 5.50 26.15 2.04
N SER A 19 5.50 25.43 3.16
CA SER A 19 5.77 23.98 3.20
C SER A 19 4.54 23.10 2.92
N ALA A 20 3.41 23.69 2.53
CA ALA A 20 2.37 22.97 1.81
C ALA A 20 2.83 22.74 0.37
N VAL A 21 3.89 21.95 0.20
CA VAL A 21 4.17 21.26 -1.06
C VAL A 21 2.88 20.54 -1.40
N ALA A 22 2.20 21.01 -2.43
CA ALA A 22 1.03 20.34 -2.98
C ALA A 22 1.50 18.93 -3.33
N ALA A 23 1.20 17.97 -2.45
CA ALA A 23 1.39 16.56 -2.73
C ALA A 23 0.60 16.32 -4.01
N ASP A 24 1.33 15.99 -5.08
CA ASP A 24 0.73 15.62 -6.34
C ASP A 24 -0.34 14.55 -6.03
N PRO A 25 -1.61 14.74 -6.41
CA PRO A 25 -2.69 13.81 -6.07
C PRO A 25 -2.44 12.38 -6.58
N TYR A 26 -1.45 12.17 -7.45
CA TYR A 26 -1.00 10.87 -7.91
C TYR A 26 0.21 10.30 -7.15
N LEU A 27 0.80 11.05 -6.23
CA LEU A 27 1.95 10.63 -5.45
C LEU A 27 1.47 9.94 -4.17
N ILE A 28 1.45 8.62 -4.22
CA ILE A 28 1.15 7.78 -3.05
C ILE A 28 2.35 7.81 -2.10
N ASP A 29 2.20 8.48 -0.96
CA ASP A 29 3.20 8.44 0.11
C ASP A 29 3.10 7.12 0.88
N GLN A 30 4.05 6.21 0.63
CA GLN A 30 4.12 4.91 1.28
C GLN A 30 4.55 4.99 2.77
N ARG A 31 5.04 6.15 3.21
CA ARG A 31 5.41 6.40 4.61
C ARG A 31 4.23 6.88 5.44
N ASP A 32 3.11 7.24 4.80
CA ASP A 32 1.89 7.62 5.48
C ASP A 32 1.36 6.44 6.33
N PRO A 33 1.16 6.62 7.65
CA PRO A 33 0.53 5.62 8.50
C PRO A 33 -0.83 5.12 7.97
N ALA A 34 -1.62 5.99 7.32
CA ALA A 34 -2.91 5.60 6.75
C ALA A 34 -2.74 4.61 5.59
N TYR A 35 -1.76 4.87 4.70
CA TYR A 35 -1.40 3.96 3.62
C TYR A 35 -0.97 2.59 4.18
N GLN A 36 -0.05 2.57 5.13
CA GLN A 36 0.44 1.32 5.74
C GLN A 36 -0.68 0.49 6.35
N LYS A 37 -1.58 1.14 7.09
CA LYS A 37 -2.76 0.50 7.68
C LYS A 37 -3.70 -0.07 6.62
N SER A 38 -3.94 0.67 5.53
CA SER A 38 -4.78 0.18 4.43
C SER A 38 -4.21 -1.07 3.76
N ILE A 39 -2.90 -1.09 3.48
CA ILE A 39 -2.20 -2.24 2.90
C ILE A 39 -2.26 -3.44 3.85
N GLU A 40 -2.10 -3.22 5.16
CA GLU A 40 -2.24 -4.28 6.15
C GLU A 40 -3.65 -4.89 6.14
N HIS A 41 -4.70 -4.05 6.11
CA HIS A 41 -6.07 -4.53 6.01
C HIS A 41 -6.32 -5.32 4.71
N LEU A 42 -5.78 -4.85 3.58
CA LEU A 42 -5.87 -5.57 2.31
C LEU A 42 -5.14 -6.91 2.35
N ALA A 43 -3.96 -6.98 2.97
CA ALA A 43 -3.21 -8.22 3.15
C ALA A 43 -3.99 -9.23 4.02
N ARG A 44 -4.58 -8.77 5.13
CA ARG A 44 -5.45 -9.60 5.99
C ARG A 44 -6.69 -10.07 5.24
N ALA A 45 -7.31 -9.22 4.42
CA ALA A 45 -8.45 -9.59 3.59
C ALA A 45 -8.08 -10.67 2.56
N ALA A 46 -6.94 -10.52 1.88
CA ALA A 46 -6.43 -11.52 0.94
C ALA A 46 -6.18 -12.87 1.63
N GLN A 47 -5.60 -12.87 2.85
CA GLN A 47 -5.39 -14.08 3.62
C GLN A 47 -6.72 -14.74 4.03
N ALA A 48 -7.67 -13.96 4.54
CA ALA A 48 -8.98 -14.46 4.95
C ALA A 48 -9.73 -15.09 3.76
N LEU A 49 -9.66 -14.47 2.60
CA LEU A 49 -10.26 -14.99 1.37
C LEU A 49 -9.61 -16.31 0.93
N ALA A 50 -8.28 -16.41 0.99
CA ALA A 50 -7.56 -17.65 0.67
C ALA A 50 -7.94 -18.80 1.62
N VAL A 51 -8.15 -18.51 2.91
CA VAL A 51 -8.67 -19.49 3.88
C VAL A 51 -10.09 -19.89 3.53
N ALA A 52 -10.98 -18.93 3.25
CA ALA A 52 -12.37 -19.21 2.88
C ALA A 52 -12.48 -20.13 1.67
N ARG A 53 -11.68 -19.92 0.61
CA ARG A 53 -11.64 -20.83 -0.55
C ARG A 53 -11.17 -22.23 -0.21
N LYS A 54 -10.15 -22.36 0.63
CA LYS A 54 -9.67 -23.68 1.08
C LYS A 54 -10.75 -24.42 1.85
N GLU A 55 -11.46 -23.72 2.73
CA GLU A 55 -12.57 -24.32 3.49
C GLU A 55 -13.76 -24.67 2.59
N MET A 56 -14.09 -23.84 1.61
CA MET A 56 -15.11 -24.16 0.60
C MET A 56 -14.76 -25.41 -0.22
N ALA A 57 -13.50 -25.54 -0.65
CA ALA A 57 -13.03 -26.73 -1.38
C ALA A 57 -13.05 -28.00 -0.51
N LYS A 58 -12.73 -27.88 0.79
CA LYS A 58 -12.89 -28.99 1.74
C LYS A 58 -14.35 -29.36 1.92
N ALA A 59 -15.23 -28.37 2.06
CA ALA A 59 -16.65 -28.57 2.25
C ALA A 59 -17.30 -29.26 1.03
N GLU A 60 -16.88 -28.94 -0.19
CA GLU A 60 -17.30 -29.61 -1.43
C GLU A 60 -16.99 -31.12 -1.41
N GLY A 61 -15.82 -31.51 -0.91
CA GLY A 61 -15.44 -32.92 -0.80
C GLY A 61 -16.03 -33.64 0.42
N ALA A 62 -16.34 -32.93 1.49
CA ALA A 62 -16.81 -33.49 2.76
C ALA A 62 -18.34 -33.59 2.86
N TYR A 63 -19.08 -32.70 2.19
CA TYR A 63 -20.53 -32.59 2.31
C TYR A 63 -21.19 -32.55 0.93
N GLN A 64 -22.20 -33.40 0.72
CA GLN A 64 -23.11 -33.24 -0.41
C GLN A 64 -24.08 -32.10 -0.08
N LEU A 65 -23.86 -30.94 -0.70
CA LEU A 65 -24.69 -29.75 -0.55
C LEU A 65 -25.57 -29.58 -1.81
N PRO A 66 -26.70 -30.31 -1.93
CA PRO A 66 -27.54 -30.26 -3.11
C PRO A 66 -28.07 -28.83 -3.34
N GLY A 67 -27.90 -28.33 -4.57
CA GLY A 67 -28.31 -26.98 -4.98
C GLY A 67 -27.26 -25.89 -4.71
N LEU A 68 -26.16 -26.18 -4.03
CA LEU A 68 -25.05 -25.24 -3.85
C LEU A 68 -23.98 -25.47 -4.92
N ASN A 69 -23.80 -24.51 -5.83
CA ASN A 69 -22.73 -24.57 -6.83
C ASN A 69 -21.45 -23.92 -6.28
N VAL A 70 -20.65 -24.72 -5.57
CA VAL A 70 -19.39 -24.26 -4.96
C VAL A 70 -18.40 -23.77 -6.02
N GLN A 71 -18.36 -24.40 -7.20
CA GLN A 71 -17.49 -23.98 -8.30
C GLN A 71 -17.83 -22.56 -8.78
N GLN A 72 -19.11 -22.28 -9.01
CA GLN A 72 -19.56 -20.95 -9.42
C GLN A 72 -19.25 -19.89 -8.33
N MET A 73 -19.41 -20.23 -7.05
CA MET A 73 -19.04 -19.32 -5.96
C MET A 73 -17.54 -19.03 -5.94
N GLN A 74 -16.70 -20.04 -6.19
CA GLN A 74 -15.25 -19.85 -6.29
C GLN A 74 -14.87 -18.97 -7.49
N GLU A 75 -15.55 -19.12 -8.62
CA GLU A 75 -15.35 -18.27 -9.80
C GLU A 75 -15.72 -16.81 -9.53
N GLN A 76 -16.79 -16.57 -8.78
CA GLN A 76 -17.20 -15.22 -8.36
C GLN A 76 -16.17 -14.53 -7.44
N LEU A 77 -15.35 -15.30 -6.72
CA LEU A 77 -14.28 -14.76 -5.87
C LEU A 77 -13.01 -14.40 -6.65
N ARG A 78 -12.83 -14.94 -7.86
CA ARG A 78 -11.61 -14.76 -8.65
C ARG A 78 -11.30 -13.30 -9.03
N PRO A 79 -12.26 -12.47 -9.47
CA PRO A 79 -11.99 -11.06 -9.77
C PRO A 79 -11.51 -10.28 -8.53
N LEU A 80 -12.00 -10.65 -7.34
CA LEU A 80 -11.60 -10.04 -6.08
C LEU A 80 -10.15 -10.40 -5.74
N GLU A 81 -9.75 -11.66 -5.95
CA GLU A 81 -8.35 -12.09 -5.81
C GLU A 81 -7.42 -11.36 -6.75
N ASP A 82 -7.79 -11.24 -8.02
CA ASP A 82 -6.99 -10.57 -9.03
C ASP A 82 -6.80 -9.09 -8.66
N THR A 83 -7.86 -8.45 -8.17
CA THR A 83 -7.80 -7.05 -7.70
C THR A 83 -6.87 -6.90 -6.50
N LEU A 84 -7.00 -7.78 -5.49
CA LEU A 84 -6.13 -7.77 -4.32
C LEU A 84 -4.67 -8.04 -4.70
N ALA A 85 -4.42 -8.93 -5.67
CA ALA A 85 -3.09 -9.22 -6.16
C ALA A 85 -2.45 -7.99 -6.83
N VAL A 86 -3.19 -7.26 -7.65
CA VAL A 86 -2.71 -6.01 -8.29
C VAL A 86 -2.40 -4.94 -7.25
N LEU A 87 -3.28 -4.76 -6.25
CA LEU A 87 -3.09 -3.75 -5.20
C LEU A 87 -1.92 -4.08 -4.27
N LEU A 88 -1.69 -5.36 -3.95
CA LEU A 88 -0.63 -5.80 -3.04
C LEU A 88 0.71 -6.07 -3.73
N ALA A 89 0.74 -6.23 -5.06
CA ALA A 89 1.96 -6.54 -5.81
C ALA A 89 3.09 -5.51 -5.62
N PRO A 90 2.84 -4.18 -5.66
CA PRO A 90 3.88 -3.18 -5.42
C PRO A 90 4.51 -3.31 -4.03
N GLU A 91 3.69 -3.53 -3.01
CA GLU A 91 4.15 -3.66 -1.63
C GLU A 91 4.93 -4.96 -1.39
N LYS A 92 4.48 -6.07 -1.98
CA LYS A 92 5.23 -7.33 -1.95
C LYS A 92 6.61 -7.18 -2.61
N LYS A 93 6.68 -6.48 -3.74
CA LYS A 93 7.93 -6.17 -4.43
C LYS A 93 8.82 -5.27 -3.56
N ARG A 94 8.27 -4.24 -2.92
CA ARG A 94 9.00 -3.36 -2.01
C ARG A 94 9.63 -4.14 -0.86
N MET A 95 8.86 -4.98 -0.17
CA MET A 95 9.37 -5.81 0.93
C MET A 95 10.46 -6.78 0.47
N ALA A 96 10.33 -7.36 -0.72
CA ALA A 96 11.36 -8.23 -1.30
C ALA A 96 12.68 -7.50 -1.60
N HIS A 97 12.63 -6.18 -1.87
CA HIS A 97 13.82 -5.37 -2.14
C HIS A 97 14.32 -4.56 -0.94
N GLN A 98 13.59 -4.52 0.19
CA GLN A 98 14.09 -3.91 1.42
C GLN A 98 15.26 -4.70 2.04
N THR A 99 15.36 -5.99 1.75
CA THR A 99 16.46 -6.86 2.22
C THR A 99 17.66 -6.89 1.27
N LEU A 100 17.55 -6.26 0.10
CA LEU A 100 18.71 -6.00 -0.77
C LEU A 100 19.53 -4.88 -0.13
N VAL A 101 20.46 -5.27 0.75
CA VAL A 101 21.61 -4.43 1.06
C VAL A 101 22.41 -4.35 -0.25
N PRO A 102 22.55 -3.17 -0.87
CA PRO A 102 23.46 -3.03 -1.98
C PRO A 102 24.85 -3.30 -1.42
N ASP A 103 25.53 -4.34 -1.90
CA ASP A 103 26.96 -4.51 -1.66
C ASP A 103 27.69 -3.33 -2.33
N GLY A 104 27.82 -2.24 -1.58
CA GLY A 104 28.93 -1.30 -1.66
C GLY A 104 29.16 -0.50 -2.94
N ILE A 105 28.19 -0.29 -3.83
CA ILE A 105 28.35 0.69 -4.92
C ILE A 105 27.11 1.59 -4.99
N PHE A 106 27.24 2.76 -4.39
CA PHE A 106 26.27 3.84 -4.48
C PHE A 106 26.00 4.16 -5.96
N PHE A 107 24.71 4.19 -6.35
CA PHE A 107 24.29 4.87 -7.57
C PHE A 107 24.65 6.34 -7.43
N THR A 108 25.79 6.75 -7.99
CA THR A 108 26.00 8.15 -8.34
C THR A 108 25.08 8.46 -9.51
N PRO A 109 24.08 9.36 -9.35
CA PRO A 109 23.32 9.82 -10.50
C PRO A 109 24.30 10.49 -11.47
N LEU A 110 24.46 9.92 -12.66
CA LEU A 110 25.07 10.63 -13.76
C LEU A 110 24.12 11.77 -14.13
N ASN A 111 24.49 13.00 -13.78
CA ASN A 111 23.88 14.17 -14.41
C ASN A 111 24.20 14.06 -15.91
N SER A 112 23.19 13.72 -16.71
CA SER A 112 23.29 13.85 -18.16
C SER A 112 23.13 15.34 -18.48
N GLY A 113 24.27 16.00 -18.64
CA GLY A 113 24.33 17.42 -18.93
C GLY A 113 25.73 17.98 -18.74
N ASP A 114 26.67 17.50 -19.56
CA ASP A 114 27.81 18.24 -20.12
C ASP A 114 28.35 17.45 -21.33
#